data_AF-A0AAJ3PVR2-F1
#
_entry.id   AF-A0AAJ3PVR2-F1
#
_cell.length_a   1.000
_cell.length_b   1.000
_cell.length_c   1.000
_cell.angle_alpha   90.00
_cell.angle_beta   90.00
_cell.angle_gamma   90.00
#
_symmetry.space_group_name_H-M   'P 1'
#
loop_
_entity.id
_entity.type
_entity.pdbx_description
1 polymer ?
#
loop_
_entity_poly.entity_id
_entity_poly.type
_entity_poly.pdbx_seq_one_letter_code
_entity_poly.pdbx_strand_id
1 'polypeptide(L)' 'MAALETIAPPEATIRLFGDIALGTGEDIPDPYYGGPAGFELVYTRLLTGCSSLLEALGTERASCSGNTSSVR' A
#
# COMPACT_ATOMS: atom_id res chain seq x y z
N MET A 1 7.07 -2.93 14.16
CA MET A 1 7.55 -1.82 13.30
C MET A 1 8.52 -0.98 14.12
N ALA A 2 9.83 -0.95 13.81
CA ALA A 2 10.78 -0.18 14.64
C ALA A 2 12.09 0.23 13.95
N ALA A 3 12.69 -0.64 13.13
CA ALA A 3 14.03 -0.35 12.59
C ALA A 3 14.04 0.81 11.57
N LEU A 4 13.06 0.86 10.66
CA LEU A 4 12.99 1.91 9.64
C LEU A 4 12.69 3.28 10.25
N GLU A 5 11.76 3.37 11.20
CA GLU A 5 11.42 4.64 11.88
C GLU A 5 12.59 5.23 12.66
N THR A 6 13.49 4.37 13.19
CA THR A 6 14.66 4.82 13.94
C THR A 6 15.69 5.54 13.06
N ILE A 7 15.75 5.22 11.77
CA ILE A 7 16.75 5.77 10.83
C ILE A 7 16.15 6.75 9.82
N ALA A 8 14.82 6.87 9.78
CA ALA A 8 14.14 7.73 8.82
C ALA A 8 14.26 9.22 9.23
N PRO A 9 14.40 10.14 8.26
CA PRO A 9 14.25 11.55 8.55
C PRO A 9 12.81 11.87 8.98
N PRO A 10 12.58 12.96 9.73
CA PRO A 10 11.26 13.30 10.28
C PRO A 10 10.14 13.44 9.22
N GLU A 11 10.49 13.82 8.00
CA GLU A 11 9.55 13.97 6.88
C GLU A 11 9.21 12.66 6.14
N ALA A 12 9.85 11.54 6.50
CA ALA A 12 9.60 10.26 5.83
C ALA A 12 8.21 9.73 6.16
N THR A 13 7.45 9.34 5.13
CA THR A 13 6.18 8.64 5.29
C THR A 13 6.43 7.13 5.20
N ILE A 14 6.45 6.46 6.35
CA ILE A 14 6.61 5.01 6.44
C ILE A 14 5.29 4.40 6.90
N ARG A 15 4.81 3.38 6.20
CA ARG A 15 3.56 2.68 6.49
C ARG A 15 3.75 1.18 6.27
N LEU A 16 3.04 0.38 7.07
CA LEU A 16 2.98 -1.06 6.86
C LEU A 16 2.15 -1.37 5.61
N PHE A 17 2.63 -2.27 4.76
CA PHE A 17 1.91 -2.66 3.55
C PHE A 17 0.52 -3.24 3.86
N GLY A 18 0.42 -4.19 4.79
CA GLY A 18 -0.86 -4.81 5.14
C GLY A 18 -1.86 -3.83 5.79
N ASP A 19 -1.38 -2.74 6.39
CA ASP A 19 -2.23 -1.65 6.84
C ASP A 19 -2.78 -0.85 5.65
N ILE A 20 -1.91 -0.26 4.83
CA ILE A 20 -2.34 0.66 3.78
C ILE A 20 -2.99 -0.02 2.56
N ALA A 21 -2.55 -1.23 2.23
CA ALA A 21 -2.92 -1.92 0.99
C ALA A 21 -4.02 -2.98 1.20
N LEU A 22 -4.09 -3.57 2.39
CA LEU A 22 -5.00 -4.68 2.69
C LEU A 22 -6.02 -4.34 3.80
N GLY A 23 -5.79 -3.29 4.59
CA GLY A 23 -6.60 -2.96 5.76
C GLY A 23 -6.54 -4.02 6.88
N THR A 24 -5.53 -4.90 6.86
CA THR A 24 -5.39 -5.99 7.84
C THR A 24 -4.47 -5.64 9.00
N GLY A 25 -3.56 -4.69 8.81
CA GLY A 25 -2.52 -4.35 9.80
C GLY A 25 -1.49 -5.47 10.03
N GLU A 26 -1.50 -6.52 9.22
CA GLU A 26 -0.56 -7.64 9.32
C GLU A 26 0.70 -7.41 8.47
N ASP A 27 1.82 -7.99 8.92
CA ASP A 27 3.02 -8.12 8.09
C ASP A 27 2.78 -9.08 6.91
N ILE A 28 3.51 -8.86 5.82
CA ILE A 28 3.63 -9.87 4.76
C ILE A 28 4.62 -10.93 5.25
N PRO A 29 4.24 -12.22 5.28
CA PRO A 29 5.13 -13.27 5.78
C PRO A 29 6.37 -13.38 4.88
N ASP A 30 7.53 -13.64 5.48
CA ASP A 30 8.74 -13.97 4.72
C ASP A 30 8.57 -15.37 4.09
N PRO A 31 8.59 -15.51 2.75
CA PRO A 31 8.35 -16.79 2.10
C PRO A 31 9.58 -17.70 2.10
N TYR A 32 10.77 -17.19 2.45
CA TYR A 32 12.06 -17.83 2.14
C TYR A 32 12.21 -19.25 2.70
N TYR A 33 11.59 -19.54 3.84
CA TYR A 33 11.64 -20.86 4.48
C TYR A 33 10.34 -21.67 4.36
N GLY A 34 9.34 -21.19 3.60
CA GLY A 34 8.02 -21.81 3.46
C GLY A 34 7.83 -22.71 2.24
N GLY A 35 8.86 -22.84 1.39
CA GLY A 35 8.73 -23.52 0.09
C GLY A 35 7.79 -22.78 -0.88
N PRO A 36 7.40 -23.42 -2.01
CA PRO A 36 6.63 -22.76 -3.06
C PRO A 36 5.31 -22.13 -2.58
N ALA A 37 4.61 -22.79 -1.64
CA ALA A 37 3.36 -22.29 -1.10
C ALA A 37 3.52 -20.95 -0.35
N GLY A 38 4.68 -20.72 0.29
CA GLY A 38 4.99 -19.44 0.92
C GLY A 38 5.07 -18.32 -0.10
N PHE A 39 5.69 -18.56 -1.25
CA PHE A 39 5.77 -17.58 -2.33
C PHE A 39 4.40 -17.30 -2.97
N GLU A 40 3.59 -18.32 -3.21
CA GLU A 40 2.22 -18.14 -3.74
C GLU A 40 1.33 -17.30 -2.80
N LEU A 41 1.45 -17.53 -1.49
CA LEU A 41 0.75 -16.72 -0.48
C LEU A 41 1.19 -15.25 -0.54
N VAL A 42 2.50 -15.00 -0.57
CA VAL A 42 3.05 -13.64 -0.65
C VAL A 42 2.65 -12.96 -1.95
N TYR A 43 2.76 -13.66 -3.07
CA TYR A 43 2.34 -13.17 -4.37
C TYR A 43 0.87 -12.74 -4.36
N THR A 44 -0.02 -13.59 -3.85
CA THR A 44 -1.45 -13.30 -3.76
C THR A 44 -1.71 -12.06 -2.91
N ARG A 45 -1.08 -11.95 -1.72
CA ARG A 45 -1.23 -10.78 -0.84
C ARG A 45 -0.75 -9.50 -1.52
N LEU A 46 0.39 -9.53 -2.21
CA LEU A 46 0.93 -8.37 -2.92
C LEU A 46 0.04 -7.97 -4.10
N LEU A 47 -0.43 -8.93 -4.89
CA LEU A 47 -1.31 -8.67 -6.03
C LEU A 47 -2.61 -8.02 -5.57
N THR A 48 -3.27 -8.56 -4.55
CA THR A 48 -4.48 -7.99 -3.97
C THR A 48 -4.22 -6.58 -3.45
N GLY A 49 -3.18 -6.39 -2.63
CA GLY A 49 -2.90 -5.08 -2.05
C GLY A 49 -2.55 -4.00 -3.08
N CYS A 50 -1.72 -4.32 -4.08
CA CYS A 50 -1.38 -3.38 -5.15
C CYS A 50 -2.61 -3.01 -5.99
N SER A 51 -3.51 -3.96 -6.27
CA SER A 51 -4.75 -3.69 -6.99
C SER A 51 -5.64 -2.71 -6.22
N SER A 52 -5.83 -2.94 -4.91
CA SER A 52 -6.60 -2.04 -4.04
C SER A 52 -5.97 -0.64 -3.92
N LEU A 53 -4.64 -0.54 -3.85
CA LEU A 53 -3.96 0.75 -3.86
C LEU A 53 -4.19 1.51 -5.17
N LEU A 54 -4.10 0.84 -6.33
CA LEU A 54 -4.34 1.47 -7.62
C LEU A 54 -5.77 2.00 -7.75
N GLU A 55 -6.75 1.27 -7.24
CA GLU A 55 -8.15 1.71 -7.20
C GLU A 55 -8.33 2.95 -6.32
N ALA A 56 -7.71 2.98 -5.14
CA ALA A 56 -7.73 4.14 -4.24
C ALA A 56 -7.07 5.37 -4.89
N LEU A 57 -5.88 5.19 -5.48
CA LEU A 57 -5.12 6.24 -6.17
C LEU A 57 -5.80 6.73 -7.47
N GLY A 58 -6.56 5.86 -8.13
CA GLY A 58 -7.41 6.26 -9.26
C GLY A 58 -8.60 7.12 -8.81
N THR A 59 -9.19 6.77 -7.66
CA THR A 59 -10.36 7.45 -7.09
C THR A 59 -10.02 8.86 -6.61
N GLU A 60 -8.89 9.06 -5.94
CA GLU A 60 -8.45 10.39 -5.48
C GLU A 60 -8.19 11.36 -6.65
N ARG A 61 -7.64 10.87 -7.77
CA ARG A 61 -7.39 11.70 -8.97
C ARG A 61 -8.69 12.14 -9.63
N ALA A 62 -9.71 11.28 -9.66
CA ALA A 62 -11.03 11.65 -10.16
C ALA A 62 -11.68 12.75 -9.30
N SER A 63 -11.55 12.64 -7.96
CA SER A 63 -12.14 13.59 -7.01
C SER A 63 -11.52 14.99 -7.06
N CYS A 64 -10.23 15.12 -7.42
CA CYS A 64 -9.56 16.43 -7.54
C CYS A 64 -9.74 17.11 -8.91
N SER A 65 -10.46 16.50 -9.86
CA SER A 65 -10.61 17.04 -11.23
C SER A 65 -11.77 18.03 -11.43
N GLY A 66 -12.31 18.60 -10.35
CA GLY A 66 -13.38 19.60 -10.40
C GLY A 66 -12.96 20.87 -11.15
N ASN A 67 -13.35 20.98 -12.43
CA ASN A 67 -13.14 22.19 -13.22
C ASN A 67 -13.90 23.37 -12.61
N THR A 68 -13.19 24.38 -12.12
CA THR A 68 -13.77 25.68 -11.79
C THR A 68 -13.49 26.64 -12.94
N SER A 69 -14.41 26.75 -13.89
CA SER A 69 -14.45 27.91 -14.78
C SER A 69 -15.89 28.23 -15.16
N SER A 70 -16.62 28.82 -14.21
CA SER A 70 -17.77 29.65 -14.53
C SER A 70 -17.26 31.09 -14.70
N VAL A 71 -17.00 31.47 -15.96
CA VAL A 71 -16.78 32.86 -16.34
C VAL A 71 -18.16 33.48 -16.55
N ARG A 72 -18.49 34.52 -15.78
CA ARG A 72 -19.52 35.51 -16.14
C ARG A 72 -18.85 36.65 -16.87
#